data_AF-A0A7X0D922-F1
#
_entry.id   AF-A0A7X0D922-F1
#
_cell.length_a   1.000
_cell.length_b   1.000
_cell.length_c   1.000
_cell.angle_alpha   90.00
_cell.angle_beta   90.00
_cell.angle_gamma   90.00
#
_symmetry.space_group_name_H-M   'P 1'
#
loop_
_entity.id
_entity.type
_entity.pdbx_description
1 polymer ?
#
loop_
_entity_poly.entity_id
_entity_poly.type
_entity_poly.pdbx_seq_one_letter_code
_entity_poly.pdbx_strand_id
1 'polypeptide(L)' 'MIETVRGNVQGTLQDVKPDHIVLKSNDTLFFVRIQQIVWIMPK' A
#
# COMPACT_ATOMS: atom_id res chain seq x y z
N MET A 1 3.38 -6.26 3.53
CA MET A 1 2.42 -5.62 4.46
C MET A 1 2.80 -4.16 4.60
N ILE A 2 1.82 -3.26 4.58
CA ILE A 2 2.05 -1.81 4.65
C ILE A 2 1.23 -1.25 5.80
N GLU A 3 1.89 -0.57 6.72
CA GLU A 3 1.22 0.14 7.81
C GLU A 3 0.99 1.58 7.40
N THR A 4 -0.24 2.05 7.60
CA THR A 4 -0.62 3.44 7.38
C THR A 4 -1.05 4.08 8.69
N VAL A 5 -1.19 5.41 8.70
CA VAL A 5 -1.72 6.12 9.88
C VAL A 5 -3.16 5.73 10.27
N ARG A 6 -3.86 4.94 9.43
CA ARG A 6 -5.23 4.45 9.68
C ARG A 6 -5.30 2.93 9.88
N GLY A 7 -4.16 2.25 10.01
CA GLY A 7 -4.06 0.79 10.11
C GLY A 7 -3.33 0.16 8.93
N ASN A 8 -3.33 -1.17 8.85
CA ASN A 8 -2.57 -1.91 7.84
C ASN A 8 -3.35 -2.21 6.56
N VAL A 9 -2.60 -2.30 5.45
CA VAL A 9 -3.05 -2.78 4.15
C VAL A 9 -2.15 -3.95 3.75
N GLN A 10 -2.78 -5.08 3.44
CA GLN A 10 -2.10 -6.26 2.91
C GLN A 10 -2.44 -6.43 1.43
N GLY A 11 -1.41 -6.61 0.60
CA GLY A 11 -1.56 -6.82 -0.83
C GLY A 11 -0.21 -6.88 -1.52
N THR A 12 -0.26 -7.20 -2.82
CA THR A 12 0.92 -7.25 -3.69
C THR A 12 1.07 -5.92 -4.42
N LEU A 13 2.25 -5.31 -4.35
CA LEU A 13 2.58 -4.08 -5.08
C LEU A 13 2.48 -4.32 -6.58
N GLN A 14 1.65 -3.52 -7.25
CA GLN A 14 1.45 -3.57 -8.70
C GLN A 14 2.18 -2.45 -9.42
N ASP A 15 2.15 -1.23 -8.85
CA ASP A 15 2.75 -0.04 -9.45
C ASP A 15 3.09 0.99 -8.37
N VAL A 16 4.01 1.89 -8.70
CA VAL A 16 4.45 3.00 -7.85
C VAL A 16 4.39 4.29 -8.65
N LYS A 17 3.56 5.24 -8.19
CA LYS A 17 3.50 6.60 -8.71
C LYS A 17 4.21 7.55 -7.73
N PRO A 18 4.54 8.79 -8.16
CA PRO A 18 5.24 9.74 -7.30
C PRO A 18 4.52 10.09 -5.98
N ASP A 19 3.19 10.01 -5.92
CA ASP A 19 2.39 10.38 -4.74
C ASP A 19 1.69 9.21 -4.05
N HIS A 20 1.59 8.04 -4.70
CA HIS A 20 0.91 6.86 -4.17
C HIS A 20 1.43 5.56 -4.76
N ILE A 21 1.13 4.45 -4.08
CA ILE A 21 1.36 3.09 -4.57
C ILE A 21 0.03 2.40 -4.88
N VAL A 22 0.08 1.43 -5.79
CA VAL A 22 -1.05 0.58 -6.14
C VAL A 22 -0.81 -0.82 -5.59
N LEU A 23 -1.71 -1.30 -4.73
CA LEU A 23 -1.68 -2.65 -4.16
C LEU A 23 -2.88 -3.45 -4.68
N LYS A 24 -2.67 -4.73 -4.99
CA LYS A 24 -3.76 -5.68 -5.28
C LYS A 24 -3.99 -6.60 -4.08
N SER A 25 -5.23 -6.71 -3.64
CA SER A 25 -5.65 -7.61 -2.55
C SER A 25 -7.02 -8.20 -2.87
N ASN A 26 -7.14 -9.54 -2.93
CA ASN A 26 -8.37 -10.26 -3.28
C ASN A 26 -9.12 -9.64 -4.48
N ASP A 27 -8.39 -9.43 -5.58
CA ASP A 27 -8.86 -8.78 -6.82
C ASP A 27 -9.33 -7.32 -6.73
N THR A 28 -9.24 -6.70 -5.55
CA THR A 28 -9.46 -5.26 -5.38
C THR A 28 -8.14 -4.49 -5.45
N LEU A 29 -8.16 -3.34 -6.11
CA LEU A 29 -7.03 -2.41 -6.12
C LEU A 29 -7.18 -1.38 -5.00
N PHE A 30 -6.08 -1.15 -4.29
CA PHE A 30 -5.95 -0.13 -3.25
C PHE A 30 -4.91 0.89 -3.66
N PHE A 31 -5.25 2.17 -3.49
CA PHE A 31 -4.37 3.30 -3.76
C PHE A 31 -3.94 3.91 -2.43
N VAL A 32 -2.67 3.72 -2.06
CA VAL A 32 -2.14 4.18 -0.77
C VAL A 32 -1.20 5.36 -1.01
N ARG A 33 -1.57 6.53 -0.49
CA ARG A 33 -0.76 7.74 -0.56
C ARG A 33 0.56 7.53 0.20
N ILE A 34 1.69 7.86 -0.41
CA ILE A 34 3.03 7.66 0.19
C ILE A 34 3.14 8.41 1.52
N GLN A 35 2.60 9.64 1.60
CA GLN A 35 2.55 10.45 2.82
C GLN A 35 1.75 9.82 3.99
N GLN A 36 1.02 8.72 3.77
CA GLN A 36 0.27 8.03 4.82
C GLN A 36 0.97 6.74 5.27
N ILE A 37 2.04 6.33 4.60
CA ILE A 37 2.79 5.11 4.92
C ILE A 37 3.71 5.38 6.10
N VAL A 38 3.59 4.56 7.13
CA VAL A 38 4.49 4.59 8.30
C VAL A 38 5.68 3.65 8.08
N TRP A 39 5.42 2.42 7.65
CA TRP A 39 6.46 1.45 7.29
C TRP A 39 5.94 0.40 6.31
N ILE A 40 6.87 -0.29 5.65
CA ILE A 40 6.61 -1.40 4.72
C ILE A 40 7.44 -2.60 5.18
N MET A 41 6.80 -3.75 5.35
CA MET A 41 7.45 -5.02 5.64
C MET A 41 7.19 -5.99 4.48
N PRO A 42 8.22 -6.33 3.68
CA PRO A 42 8.12 -7.37 2.67
C PRO A 42 7.83 -8.73 3.32
N LYS A 43 7.08 -9.58 2.61
CA LYS A 43 6.96 -11.00 2.91
C LYS A 43 7.48 -11.78 1.72
#